data_AF-A0A6N0ZGU9-F1
#
_entry.id   AF-A0A6N0ZGU9-F1
#
_cell.length_a   1.000
_cell.length_b   1.000
_cell.length_c   1.000
_cell.angle_alpha   90.00
_cell.angle_beta   90.00
_cell.angle_gamma   90.00
#
_symmetry.space_group_name_H-M   'P 1'
#
loop_
_entity.id
_entity.type
_entity.pdbx_description
1 polymer ?
#
loop_
_entity_poly.entity_id
_entity_poly.type
_entity_poly.pdbx_seq_one_letter_code
_entity_poly.pdbx_strand_id
1 'polypeptide(L)'
;MIHALMKLSPPLHHLAADPVAAPEGVTVRCAAANFRWEQAVSDGRTDEYNAYVDVVATHNEWQGEHKGYLRSFVQVAKDHPRVSESFMTVNSLAHLKEDLDNTYLLRLESLDSMVDSALLGPAIGEAFWLRFFNSQKDLRKDRLSDADEKLRGEFVDQWNVRRVQARPMFAAFLNDFGGDLPAFVKADWPHLLRDRLGLTHWPSTPGKPLPVALICYTLDEVREARLAATKKGAVASFSRPTVLDTEMSAAFVPAPLLVGGESYGYTLDLANTGLPSAFTPELLTFPIEYQPKHIKALGFISRAHPLQTDAAVLDARNRHVQELQGLPGCGGFGEILP
;
A
#
# COMPACT_ATOMS: atom_id res chain seq x y z
N MET A 1 0.00 -19.64 18.54
CA MET A 1 0.58 -18.81 19.61
C MET A 1 0.55 -17.39 19.09
N ILE A 2 -0.13 -16.47 19.76
CA ILE A 2 -0.20 -15.08 19.33
C ILE A 2 1.13 -14.42 19.72
N HIS A 3 1.79 -13.75 18.76
CA HIS A 3 3.03 -13.00 19.04
C HIS A 3 2.75 -11.76 19.90
N ALA A 4 3.78 -11.25 20.56
CA ALA A 4 3.67 -10.04 21.38
C ALA A 4 3.20 -8.85 20.54
N LEU A 5 2.35 -8.01 21.14
CA LEU A 5 1.88 -6.76 20.55
C LEU A 5 3.00 -5.71 20.54
N MET A 6 2.89 -4.71 19.65
CA MET A 6 3.77 -3.55 19.61
C MET A 6 3.83 -2.85 20.99
N LYS A 7 5.04 -2.64 21.50
CA LYS A 7 5.31 -2.05 22.82
C LYS A 7 5.32 -0.51 22.77
N LEU A 8 4.14 0.09 22.63
CA LEU A 8 3.98 1.54 22.63
C LEU A 8 4.49 2.18 23.94
N SER A 9 5.09 3.37 23.84
CA SER A 9 5.42 4.19 25.01
C SER A 9 4.17 4.53 25.84
N PRO A 10 4.27 4.88 27.14
CA PRO A 10 3.09 5.13 27.96
C PRO A 10 2.11 6.19 27.41
N PRO A 11 2.56 7.34 26.86
CA PRO A 11 1.65 8.30 26.22
C PRO A 11 0.91 7.70 25.02
N LEU A 12 1.62 6.95 24.16
CA LEU A 12 1.03 6.33 22.99
C LEU A 12 0.09 5.19 23.35
N HIS A 13 0.42 4.38 24.35
CA HIS A 13 -0.48 3.34 24.87
C HIS A 13 -1.76 3.96 25.43
N HIS A 14 -1.67 5.10 26.11
CA HIS A 14 -2.85 5.83 26.60
C HIS A 14 -3.72 6.35 25.45
N LEU A 15 -3.15 7.04 24.47
CA LEU A 15 -3.88 7.53 23.29
C LEU A 15 -4.45 6.37 22.46
N ALA A 16 -3.73 5.27 22.42
CA ALA A 16 -4.17 4.06 21.77
C ALA A 16 -5.28 3.35 22.56
N ALA A 17 -5.69 3.72 23.76
CA ALA A 17 -6.77 3.01 24.46
C ALA A 17 -8.15 3.36 23.86
N ASP A 18 -9.05 2.37 23.75
CA ASP A 18 -10.40 2.60 23.18
C ASP A 18 -11.20 3.70 23.89
N PRO A 19 -11.24 3.78 25.24
CA PRO A 19 -11.96 4.85 25.93
C PRO A 19 -11.41 6.27 25.66
N VAL A 20 -10.16 6.36 25.20
CA VAL A 20 -9.47 7.63 24.89
C VAL A 20 -9.66 8.00 23.42
N ALA A 21 -9.62 7.02 22.52
CA ALA A 21 -9.75 7.25 21.08
C ALA A 21 -11.20 7.32 20.59
N ALA A 22 -12.15 6.67 21.27
CA ALA A 22 -13.56 6.65 20.85
C ALA A 22 -14.23 8.06 20.83
N PRO A 23 -13.99 8.95 21.81
CA PRO A 23 -14.55 10.31 21.79
C PRO A 23 -14.07 11.17 20.62
N GLU A 24 -12.90 10.87 20.03
CA GLU A 24 -12.33 11.58 18.87
C GLU A 24 -12.96 11.17 17.53
N GLY A 25 -13.85 10.17 17.55
CA GLY A 25 -14.56 9.67 16.38
C GLY A 25 -14.00 8.37 15.81
N VAL A 26 -14.77 7.75 14.91
CA VAL A 26 -14.49 6.40 14.40
C VAL A 26 -13.16 6.31 13.67
N THR A 27 -12.80 7.34 12.89
CA THR A 27 -11.54 7.34 12.14
C THR A 27 -10.33 7.25 13.06
N VAL A 28 -10.28 8.08 14.11
CA VAL A 28 -9.20 8.10 15.10
C VAL A 28 -9.18 6.80 15.90
N ARG A 29 -10.35 6.34 16.35
CA ARG A 29 -10.51 5.09 17.08
C ARG A 29 -9.99 3.87 16.33
N CYS A 30 -10.37 3.72 15.06
CA CYS A 30 -9.91 2.63 14.19
C CYS A 30 -8.41 2.70 13.93
N ALA A 31 -7.88 3.89 13.63
CA ALA A 31 -6.46 4.09 13.40
C ALA A 31 -5.62 3.74 14.65
N ALA A 32 -6.04 4.21 15.83
CA ALA A 32 -5.41 3.90 17.11
C ALA A 32 -5.44 2.40 17.43
N ALA A 33 -6.54 1.72 17.11
CA ALA A 33 -6.68 0.28 17.29
C ALA A 33 -5.66 -0.52 16.48
N ASN A 34 -5.29 -0.06 15.27
CA ASN A 34 -4.24 -0.71 14.49
C ASN A 34 -2.92 -0.82 15.24
N PHE A 35 -2.50 0.22 15.95
CA PHE A 35 -1.24 0.21 16.71
C PHE A 35 -1.32 -0.77 17.88
N ARG A 36 -2.49 -0.91 18.52
CA ARG A 36 -2.71 -1.92 19.57
C ARG A 36 -2.61 -3.35 19.01
N TRP A 37 -3.11 -3.57 17.79
CA TRP A 37 -3.23 -4.89 17.18
C TRP A 37 -1.97 -5.34 16.44
N GLU A 38 -1.04 -4.42 16.17
CA GLU A 38 0.17 -4.72 15.41
C GLU A 38 1.07 -5.70 16.16
N GLN A 39 1.54 -6.72 15.42
CA GLN A 39 2.35 -7.83 15.92
C GLN A 39 3.65 -8.01 15.13
N ALA A 40 3.77 -7.39 13.95
CA ALA A 40 4.88 -7.59 13.03
C ALA A 40 5.95 -6.48 13.11
N VAL A 41 5.82 -5.54 14.05
CA VAL A 41 6.84 -4.53 14.33
C VAL A 41 7.79 -5.07 15.39
N SER A 42 9.09 -5.07 15.10
CA SER A 42 10.11 -5.55 16.05
C SER A 42 10.22 -4.61 17.27
N ASP A 43 10.76 -5.11 18.38
CA ASP A 43 11.07 -4.28 19.55
C ASP A 43 12.00 -3.11 19.16
N GLY A 44 13.04 -3.35 18.35
CA GLY A 44 13.97 -2.30 17.92
C GLY A 44 13.31 -1.20 17.07
N ARG A 45 12.42 -1.57 16.14
CA ARG A 45 11.69 -0.58 15.33
C ARG A 45 10.68 0.19 16.20
N THR A 46 10.10 -0.49 17.19
CA THR A 46 9.20 0.12 18.16
C THR A 46 9.93 1.14 19.03
N ASP A 47 11.14 0.81 19.51
CA ASP A 47 11.97 1.72 20.30
C ASP A 47 12.38 2.96 19.49
N GLU A 48 12.78 2.79 18.21
CA GLU A 48 13.07 3.90 17.29
C GLU A 48 11.83 4.79 17.07
N TYR A 49 10.65 4.18 16.86
CA TYR A 49 9.40 4.91 16.69
C TYR A 49 9.00 5.69 17.95
N ASN A 50 9.05 5.04 19.11
CA ASN A 50 8.74 5.65 20.40
C ASN A 50 9.69 6.83 20.69
N ALA A 51 10.98 6.68 20.41
CA ALA A 51 11.96 7.74 20.58
C ALA A 51 11.77 8.91 19.62
N TYR A 52 11.28 8.65 18.40
CA TYR A 52 10.99 9.71 17.43
C TYR A 52 9.75 10.51 17.81
N VAL A 53 8.65 9.83 18.15
CA VAL A 53 7.39 10.48 18.53
C VAL A 53 7.51 11.16 19.90
N ASP A 54 8.35 10.61 20.78
CA ASP A 54 8.68 11.13 22.11
C ASP A 54 7.43 11.41 22.98
N VAL A 55 7.11 12.68 23.21
CA VAL A 55 5.99 13.12 24.04
C VAL A 55 4.91 13.76 23.19
N VAL A 56 3.76 13.09 23.11
CA VAL A 56 2.53 13.61 22.51
C VAL A 56 1.38 13.51 23.53
N ALA A 57 0.46 14.48 23.51
CA ALA A 57 -0.67 14.56 24.42
C ALA A 57 -2.02 14.33 23.72
N THR A 58 -2.07 14.47 22.40
CA THR A 58 -3.31 14.32 21.61
C THR A 58 -3.13 13.42 20.40
N HIS A 59 -4.21 12.86 19.86
CA HIS A 59 -4.16 12.06 18.62
C HIS A 59 -3.70 12.87 17.41
N ASN A 60 -4.02 14.17 17.36
CA ASN A 60 -3.58 15.05 16.29
C ASN A 60 -2.04 15.27 16.31
N GLU A 61 -1.47 15.47 17.50
CA GLU A 61 -0.01 15.52 17.67
C GLU A 61 0.62 14.18 17.28
N TRP A 62 0.06 13.06 17.74
CA TRP A 62 0.54 11.73 17.37
C TRP A 62 0.49 11.50 15.85
N GLN A 63 -0.59 11.89 15.18
CA GLN A 63 -0.69 11.80 13.71
C GLN A 63 0.35 12.67 13.01
N GLY A 64 0.60 13.88 13.53
CA GLY A 64 1.64 14.79 13.05
C GLY A 64 3.04 14.20 13.14
N GLU A 65 3.41 13.68 14.30
CA GLU A 65 4.71 13.05 14.52
C GLU A 65 4.86 11.75 13.73
N HIS A 66 3.81 10.94 13.63
CA HIS A 66 3.80 9.75 12.78
C HIS A 66 4.09 10.11 11.32
N LYS A 67 3.49 11.19 10.81
CA LYS A 67 3.78 11.68 9.46
C LYS A 67 5.23 12.14 9.30
N GLY A 68 5.80 12.75 10.34
CA GLY A 68 7.23 13.07 10.43
C GLY A 68 8.10 11.81 10.33
N TYR A 69 7.79 10.79 11.14
CA TYR A 69 8.48 9.50 11.16
C TYR A 69 8.48 8.86 9.77
N LEU A 70 7.30 8.78 9.12
CA LEU A 70 7.20 8.23 7.77
C LEU A 70 8.08 8.96 6.76
N ARG A 71 8.14 10.29 6.80
CA ARG A 71 9.01 11.07 5.90
C ARG A 71 10.49 10.81 6.14
N SER A 72 10.88 10.66 7.39
CA SER A 72 12.28 10.48 7.82
C SER A 72 12.80 9.07 7.53
N PHE A 73 11.97 8.04 7.70
CA PHE A 73 12.43 6.65 7.74
C PHE A 73 11.83 5.75 6.65
N VAL A 74 10.65 6.08 6.12
CA VAL A 74 9.92 5.20 5.18
C VAL A 74 9.92 5.78 3.78
N GLN A 75 9.56 7.06 3.64
CA GLN A 75 9.42 7.80 2.39
C GLN A 75 10.71 8.57 2.07
N VAL A 76 11.86 7.91 2.24
CA VAL A 76 13.16 8.52 2.04
C VAL A 76 13.37 8.95 0.59
N ALA A 77 14.15 10.01 0.38
CA ALA A 77 14.48 10.50 -0.95
C ALA A 77 15.24 9.43 -1.78
N LYS A 78 15.11 9.46 -3.11
CA LYS A 78 15.76 8.49 -4.01
C LYS A 78 17.29 8.56 -3.93
N ASP A 79 17.87 9.70 -3.62
CA ASP A 79 19.31 9.92 -3.44
C ASP A 79 19.77 9.73 -1.99
N HIS A 80 18.85 9.49 -1.06
CA HIS A 80 19.17 9.27 0.35
C HIS A 80 20.05 8.00 0.51
N PRO A 81 21.13 8.05 1.33
CA PRO A 81 22.08 6.95 1.46
C PRO A 81 21.51 5.70 2.17
N ARG A 82 20.45 5.88 2.95
CA ARG A 82 19.70 4.83 3.64
C ARG A 82 18.45 4.48 2.84
N VAL A 83 18.12 3.20 2.75
CA VAL A 83 16.83 2.73 2.22
C VAL A 83 15.71 2.92 3.24
N SER A 84 14.47 2.72 2.80
CA SER A 84 13.30 2.68 3.67
C SER A 84 13.43 1.61 4.76
N GLU A 85 13.05 1.94 5.99
CA GLU A 85 13.06 1.00 7.13
C GLU A 85 12.26 -0.27 6.88
N SER A 86 11.24 -0.22 6.01
CA SER A 86 10.44 -1.39 5.62
C SER A 86 11.28 -2.54 5.03
N PHE A 87 12.51 -2.27 4.55
CA PHE A 87 13.41 -3.26 3.94
C PHE A 87 14.73 -3.44 4.70
N MET A 88 14.82 -2.89 5.91
CA MET A 88 16.01 -2.94 6.75
C MET A 88 15.89 -3.99 7.85
N THR A 89 17.01 -4.44 8.40
CA THR A 89 17.03 -5.47 9.46
C THR A 89 16.13 -5.14 10.66
N VAL A 90 15.96 -3.86 10.99
CA VAL A 90 15.07 -3.41 12.06
C VAL A 90 13.62 -3.85 11.83
N ASN A 91 13.21 -4.05 10.57
CA ASN A 91 11.88 -4.53 10.18
C ASN A 91 11.82 -6.05 9.91
N SER A 92 12.82 -6.82 10.33
CA SER A 92 12.93 -8.26 10.05
C SER A 92 11.71 -9.10 10.41
N LEU A 93 10.93 -8.70 11.43
CA LEU A 93 9.71 -9.40 11.82
C LEU A 93 8.58 -9.32 10.78
N ALA A 94 8.59 -8.28 9.95
CA ALA A 94 7.65 -8.08 8.86
C ALA A 94 8.21 -8.49 7.48
N HIS A 95 9.49 -8.89 7.40
CA HIS A 95 10.05 -9.32 6.12
C HIS A 95 9.42 -10.63 5.67
N LEU A 96 9.04 -10.66 4.39
CA LEU A 96 8.57 -11.88 3.75
C LEU A 96 9.78 -12.68 3.24
N LYS A 97 9.56 -13.95 2.95
CA LYS A 97 10.64 -14.82 2.48
C LYS A 97 11.19 -14.36 1.13
N GLU A 98 12.51 -14.40 0.98
CA GLU A 98 13.17 -14.06 -0.29
C GLU A 98 12.98 -15.13 -1.37
N ASP A 99 12.68 -16.37 -0.99
CA ASP A 99 12.57 -17.53 -1.88
C ASP A 99 11.15 -17.79 -2.42
N LEU A 100 10.23 -16.81 -2.31
CA LEU A 100 8.90 -16.88 -2.92
C LEU A 100 8.99 -17.19 -4.43
N ASP A 101 8.14 -18.09 -4.94
CA ASP A 101 8.10 -18.41 -6.36
C ASP A 101 7.89 -17.15 -7.21
N ASN A 102 8.65 -17.01 -8.30
CA ASN A 102 8.50 -15.85 -9.15
C ASN A 102 7.09 -15.80 -9.76
N THR A 103 6.39 -14.70 -9.51
CA THR A 103 5.01 -14.48 -9.95
C THR A 103 4.79 -13.00 -10.24
N TYR A 104 3.62 -12.70 -10.82
CA TYR A 104 3.23 -11.35 -11.19
C TYR A 104 2.55 -10.62 -10.03
N LEU A 105 3.02 -9.40 -9.81
CA LEU A 105 2.43 -8.42 -8.93
C LEU A 105 1.61 -7.42 -9.73
N LEU A 106 0.55 -6.91 -9.10
CA LEU A 106 -0.28 -5.82 -9.58
C LEU A 106 -0.14 -4.63 -8.64
N ARG A 107 -0.07 -3.44 -9.22
CA ARG A 107 -0.28 -2.17 -8.51
C ARG A 107 -1.30 -1.33 -9.26
N LEU A 108 -2.02 -0.54 -8.49
CA LEU A 108 -2.85 0.54 -9.00
C LEU A 108 -2.15 1.86 -8.73
N GLU A 109 -1.83 2.60 -9.77
CA GLU A 109 -1.15 3.90 -9.65
C GLU A 109 -2.05 5.02 -10.13
N SER A 110 -2.08 6.13 -9.38
CA SER A 110 -2.72 7.35 -9.84
C SER A 110 -1.86 8.06 -10.87
N LEU A 111 -2.50 8.49 -11.94
CA LEU A 111 -1.91 9.31 -12.99
C LEU A 111 -2.33 10.78 -12.89
N ASP A 112 -3.04 11.19 -11.83
CA ASP A 112 -3.54 12.57 -11.67
C ASP A 112 -2.41 13.59 -11.82
N SER A 113 -1.32 13.41 -11.08
CA SER A 113 -0.14 14.28 -11.19
C SER A 113 0.64 14.13 -12.50
N MET A 114 0.43 13.08 -13.28
CA MET A 114 1.09 12.88 -14.58
C MET A 114 0.30 13.52 -15.72
N VAL A 115 -1.03 13.55 -15.61
CA VAL A 115 -1.95 14.08 -16.62
C VAL A 115 -2.29 15.55 -16.36
N ASP A 116 -2.45 15.97 -15.10
CA ASP A 116 -2.88 17.33 -14.75
C ASP A 116 -1.74 18.29 -14.39
N SER A 117 -0.47 17.87 -14.46
CA SER A 117 0.63 18.69 -13.96
C SER A 117 1.21 19.65 -15.00
N ALA A 118 1.03 20.94 -14.73
CA ALA A 118 1.68 22.05 -15.44
C ALA A 118 3.23 21.94 -15.51
N LEU A 119 3.87 21.16 -14.64
CA LEU A 119 5.32 20.97 -14.57
C LEU A 119 5.91 20.00 -15.62
N LEU A 120 5.09 19.20 -16.34
CA LEU A 120 5.57 18.45 -17.54
C LEU A 120 5.43 19.25 -18.84
N GLY A 121 4.83 20.44 -18.75
CA GLY A 121 4.02 20.91 -19.87
C GLY A 121 2.83 19.96 -20.10
N PRO A 122 1.66 20.47 -20.46
CA PRO A 122 0.48 19.63 -20.73
C PRO A 122 0.71 18.52 -21.79
N ALA A 123 1.78 18.56 -22.58
CA ALA A 123 1.90 17.76 -23.80
C ALA A 123 2.18 16.26 -23.63
N ILE A 124 3.16 15.82 -22.82
CA ILE A 124 3.59 14.39 -22.87
C ILE A 124 2.63 13.46 -22.13
N GLY A 125 2.21 13.84 -20.91
CA GLY A 125 1.22 13.07 -20.15
C GLY A 125 -0.13 12.98 -20.87
N GLU A 126 -0.61 14.10 -21.41
CA GLU A 126 -1.84 14.15 -22.19
C GLU A 126 -1.70 13.38 -23.52
N ALA A 127 -0.59 13.55 -24.27
CA ALA A 127 -0.37 12.82 -25.51
C ALA A 127 -0.28 11.31 -25.28
N PHE A 128 0.44 10.89 -24.24
CA PHE A 128 0.51 9.49 -23.84
C PHE A 128 -0.89 8.96 -23.52
N TRP A 129 -1.65 9.68 -22.69
CA TRP A 129 -3.00 9.30 -22.32
C TRP A 129 -3.91 9.18 -23.55
N LEU A 130 -4.01 10.23 -24.37
CA LEU A 130 -4.84 10.25 -25.58
C LEU A 130 -4.47 9.13 -26.55
N ARG A 131 -3.18 8.83 -26.71
CA ARG A 131 -2.71 7.77 -27.64
C ARG A 131 -3.02 6.38 -27.12
N PHE A 132 -2.66 6.09 -25.88
CA PHE A 132 -2.68 4.73 -25.35
C PHE A 132 -4.01 4.37 -24.69
N PHE A 133 -4.76 5.34 -24.14
CA PHE A 133 -6.11 5.09 -23.64
C PHE A 133 -7.07 4.67 -24.76
N ASN A 134 -6.97 5.31 -25.93
CA ASN A 134 -7.77 4.97 -27.11
C ASN A 134 -7.30 3.68 -27.82
N SER A 135 -6.16 3.12 -27.43
CA SER A 135 -5.59 1.91 -28.06
C SER A 135 -4.81 1.08 -27.05
N GLN A 136 -5.47 0.72 -25.94
CA GLN A 136 -4.79 0.06 -24.80
C GLN A 136 -4.10 -1.26 -25.14
N LYS A 137 -4.52 -1.94 -26.21
CA LYS A 137 -3.83 -3.15 -26.69
C LYS A 137 -2.36 -2.89 -27.04
N ASP A 138 -2.03 -1.65 -27.43
CA ASP A 138 -0.68 -1.24 -27.81
C ASP A 138 0.24 -1.10 -26.59
N LEU A 139 -0.29 -0.82 -25.39
CA LEU A 139 0.51 -0.81 -24.15
C LEU A 139 1.23 -2.14 -23.91
N ARG A 140 0.60 -3.25 -24.35
CA ARG A 140 1.07 -4.62 -24.14
C ARG A 140 1.86 -5.18 -25.33
N LYS A 141 2.12 -4.38 -26.38
CA LYS A 141 2.96 -4.81 -27.50
C LYS A 141 4.44 -4.67 -27.15
N ASP A 142 5.22 -5.64 -27.60
CA ASP A 142 6.69 -5.61 -27.48
C ASP A 142 7.32 -4.55 -28.38
N ARG A 143 6.66 -4.21 -29.49
CA ARG A 143 7.12 -3.20 -30.45
C ARG A 143 5.98 -2.34 -30.96
N LEU A 144 6.21 -1.03 -30.97
CA LEU A 144 5.36 -0.01 -31.55
C LEU A 144 6.08 0.69 -32.70
N SER A 145 5.44 1.72 -33.27
CA SER A 145 6.16 2.65 -34.17
C SER A 145 7.23 3.42 -33.39
N ASP A 146 8.28 3.89 -34.05
CA ASP A 146 9.36 4.65 -33.40
C ASP A 146 8.82 5.87 -32.61
N ALA A 147 7.79 6.54 -33.14
CA ALA A 147 7.16 7.67 -32.48
C ALA A 147 6.41 7.26 -31.21
N ASP A 148 5.66 6.15 -31.25
CA ASP A 148 4.92 5.64 -30.10
C ASP A 148 5.87 5.08 -29.03
N GLU A 149 6.95 4.40 -29.42
CA GLU A 149 7.98 3.93 -28.49
C GLU A 149 8.66 5.09 -27.78
N LYS A 150 9.02 6.14 -28.53
CA LYS A 150 9.59 7.36 -27.97
C LYS A 150 8.65 8.00 -26.96
N LEU A 151 7.36 8.18 -27.31
CA LEU A 151 6.36 8.73 -26.40
C LEU A 151 6.20 7.88 -25.13
N ARG A 152 6.13 6.55 -25.29
CA ARG A 152 6.00 5.60 -24.17
C ARG A 152 7.23 5.64 -23.25
N GLY A 153 8.43 5.71 -23.81
CA GLY A 153 9.68 5.85 -23.07
C GLY A 153 9.76 7.17 -22.31
N GLU A 154 9.57 8.30 -22.99
CA GLU A 154 9.62 9.64 -22.38
C GLU A 154 8.60 9.81 -21.24
N PHE A 155 7.39 9.26 -21.39
CA PHE A 155 6.39 9.26 -20.33
C PHE A 155 6.86 8.52 -19.07
N VAL A 156 7.42 7.32 -19.24
CA VAL A 156 7.91 6.51 -18.12
C VAL A 156 9.14 7.14 -17.46
N ASP A 157 10.05 7.72 -18.24
CA ASP A 157 11.21 8.44 -17.72
C ASP A 157 10.76 9.63 -16.85
N GLN A 158 9.81 10.43 -17.34
CA GLN A 158 9.24 11.54 -16.57
C GLN A 158 8.50 11.08 -15.31
N TRP A 159 7.80 9.95 -15.39
CA TRP A 159 7.14 9.35 -14.23
C TRP A 159 8.17 8.96 -13.17
N ASN A 160 9.21 8.23 -13.55
CA ASN A 160 10.28 7.83 -12.66
C ASN A 160 11.01 9.02 -12.04
N VAL A 161 11.27 10.09 -12.80
CA VAL A 161 11.87 11.35 -12.30
C VAL A 161 10.98 12.02 -11.26
N ARG A 162 9.66 12.02 -11.45
CA ARG A 162 8.69 12.62 -10.51
C ARG A 162 8.57 11.86 -9.20
N ARG A 163 8.88 10.57 -9.19
CA ARG A 163 8.93 9.75 -7.98
C ARG A 163 10.20 10.08 -7.18
N VAL A 164 10.27 11.26 -6.60
CA VAL A 164 11.46 11.74 -5.87
C VAL A 164 11.78 10.96 -4.59
N GLN A 165 10.83 10.17 -4.09
CA GLN A 165 10.99 9.31 -2.92
C GLN A 165 10.99 7.84 -3.31
N ALA A 166 11.90 7.08 -2.70
CA ALA A 166 11.99 5.62 -2.82
C ALA A 166 10.98 4.94 -1.86
N ARG A 167 9.70 5.33 -1.96
CA ARG A 167 8.63 4.83 -1.08
C ARG A 167 8.43 3.32 -1.31
N PRO A 168 8.24 2.52 -0.24
CA PRO A 168 7.75 1.16 -0.35
C PRO A 168 6.49 1.10 -1.21
N MET A 169 6.40 0.02 -1.96
CA MET A 169 5.38 -0.14 -2.99
C MET A 169 4.37 -1.22 -2.57
N PHE A 170 3.17 -0.80 -2.15
CA PHE A 170 1.99 -1.66 -1.93
C PHE A 170 1.50 -2.39 -3.20
N ALA A 171 1.61 -3.71 -3.23
CA ALA A 171 1.23 -4.56 -4.36
C ALA A 171 0.41 -5.76 -3.89
N ALA A 172 -0.33 -6.37 -4.81
CA ALA A 172 -1.01 -7.65 -4.61
C ALA A 172 -0.65 -8.62 -5.73
N PHE A 173 -0.89 -9.92 -5.56
CA PHE A 173 -0.59 -10.90 -6.61
C PHE A 173 -1.68 -10.92 -7.68
N LEU A 174 -1.28 -11.08 -8.94
CA LEU A 174 -2.22 -11.26 -10.05
C LEU A 174 -3.11 -12.50 -9.84
N ASN A 175 -2.60 -13.54 -9.18
CA ASN A 175 -3.33 -14.78 -8.91
C ASN A 175 -4.58 -14.55 -8.04
N ASP A 176 -4.56 -13.57 -7.13
CA ASP A 176 -5.72 -13.21 -6.31
C ASP A 176 -6.83 -12.53 -7.12
N PHE A 177 -6.52 -12.12 -8.36
CA PHE A 177 -7.43 -11.55 -9.34
C PHE A 177 -7.66 -12.50 -10.53
N GLY A 178 -7.46 -13.80 -10.33
CA GLY A 178 -7.75 -14.85 -11.30
C GLY A 178 -6.58 -15.26 -12.20
N GLY A 179 -5.39 -14.66 -12.04
CA GLY A 179 -4.17 -15.09 -12.75
C GLY A 179 -4.08 -14.68 -14.22
N ASP A 180 -5.20 -14.38 -14.88
CA ASP A 180 -5.28 -14.01 -16.29
C ASP A 180 -5.36 -12.47 -16.45
N LEU A 181 -4.21 -11.85 -16.71
CA LEU A 181 -4.12 -10.41 -16.95
C LEU A 181 -5.00 -9.95 -18.14
N PRO A 182 -4.96 -10.57 -19.35
CA PRO A 182 -5.87 -10.26 -20.44
C PRO A 182 -7.36 -10.31 -20.10
N ALA A 183 -7.82 -11.24 -19.27
CA ALA A 183 -9.20 -11.28 -18.79
C ALA A 183 -9.44 -10.16 -17.77
N PHE A 184 -8.51 -9.95 -16.83
CA PHE A 184 -8.63 -8.96 -15.78
C PHE A 184 -8.76 -7.53 -16.32
N VAL A 185 -7.95 -7.15 -17.31
CA VAL A 185 -7.99 -5.79 -17.91
C VAL A 185 -9.29 -5.50 -18.68
N LYS A 186 -10.10 -6.52 -18.98
CA LYS A 186 -11.43 -6.37 -19.60
C LYS A 186 -12.55 -6.21 -18.57
N ALA A 187 -12.29 -6.55 -17.31
CA ALA A 187 -13.22 -6.33 -16.22
C ALA A 187 -13.20 -4.85 -15.77
N ASP A 188 -14.00 -4.51 -14.76
CA ASP A 188 -13.97 -3.21 -14.08
C ASP A 188 -12.76 -3.10 -13.12
N TRP A 189 -11.56 -3.41 -13.63
CA TRP A 189 -10.33 -3.52 -12.86
C TRP A 189 -9.98 -2.26 -12.05
N PRO A 190 -10.26 -1.00 -12.47
CA PRO A 190 -9.92 0.18 -11.65
C PRO A 190 -10.67 0.18 -10.31
N HIS A 191 -11.98 -0.10 -10.35
CA HIS A 191 -12.80 -0.14 -9.15
C HIS A 191 -12.56 -1.42 -8.35
N LEU A 192 -12.38 -2.57 -9.02
CA LEU A 192 -12.06 -3.84 -8.35
C LEU A 192 -10.74 -3.77 -7.58
N LEU A 193 -9.67 -3.23 -8.18
CA LEU A 193 -8.40 -3.05 -7.47
C LEU A 193 -8.53 -2.03 -6.35
N ARG A 194 -9.17 -0.88 -6.59
CA ARG A 194 -9.37 0.12 -5.53
C ARG A 194 -10.07 -0.49 -4.32
N ASP A 195 -11.17 -1.20 -4.55
CA ASP A 195 -11.99 -1.76 -3.47
C ASP A 195 -11.26 -2.89 -2.76
N ARG A 196 -10.65 -3.82 -3.51
CA ARG A 196 -9.90 -4.93 -2.91
C ARG A 196 -8.59 -4.54 -2.29
N LEU A 197 -8.00 -3.40 -2.63
CA LEU A 197 -6.77 -2.89 -2.00
C LEU A 197 -7.06 -1.84 -0.91
N GLY A 198 -8.32 -1.67 -0.48
CA GLY A 198 -8.64 -0.77 0.63
C GLY A 198 -8.32 0.71 0.36
N LEU A 199 -8.32 1.15 -0.89
CA LEU A 199 -7.93 2.51 -1.29
C LEU A 199 -9.07 3.52 -1.08
N THR A 200 -9.40 3.77 0.19
CA THR A 200 -10.52 4.65 0.61
C THR A 200 -10.35 6.11 0.20
N HIS A 201 -9.12 6.55 -0.01
CA HIS A 201 -8.82 7.90 -0.43
C HIS A 201 -9.13 8.14 -1.93
N TRP A 202 -9.60 7.13 -2.68
CA TRP A 202 -9.90 7.24 -4.11
C TRP A 202 -11.40 7.09 -4.45
N PRO A 203 -11.94 7.93 -5.36
CA PRO A 203 -11.28 9.07 -6.00
C PRO A 203 -11.00 10.18 -4.98
N SER A 204 -9.84 10.84 -5.12
CA SER A 204 -9.37 11.88 -4.18
C SER A 204 -10.20 13.16 -4.21
N THR A 205 -11.00 13.36 -5.25
CA THR A 205 -11.88 14.51 -5.41
C THR A 205 -13.28 14.03 -5.81
N PRO A 206 -14.33 14.31 -5.02
CA PRO A 206 -15.70 13.93 -5.35
C PRO A 206 -16.12 14.45 -6.73
N GLY A 207 -16.71 13.56 -7.54
CA GLY A 207 -17.20 13.89 -8.88
C GLY A 207 -16.13 14.05 -9.96
N LYS A 208 -14.84 14.00 -9.62
CA LYS A 208 -13.73 14.03 -10.60
C LYS A 208 -13.23 12.60 -10.83
N PRO A 209 -13.34 12.05 -12.07
CA PRO A 209 -12.71 10.78 -12.39
C PRO A 209 -11.20 10.84 -12.20
N LEU A 210 -10.64 9.85 -11.52
CA LEU A 210 -9.22 9.74 -11.28
C LEU A 210 -8.57 8.88 -12.38
N PRO A 211 -7.68 9.41 -13.23
CA PRO A 211 -6.94 8.60 -14.18
C PRO A 211 -5.98 7.68 -13.43
N VAL A 212 -5.97 6.40 -13.79
CA VAL A 212 -5.13 5.38 -13.15
C VAL A 212 -4.47 4.46 -14.18
N ALA A 213 -3.34 3.88 -13.80
CA ALA A 213 -2.67 2.83 -14.55
C ALA A 213 -2.65 1.51 -13.77
N LEU A 214 -2.84 0.41 -14.48
CA LEU A 214 -2.49 -0.92 -14.01
C LEU A 214 -1.01 -1.16 -14.27
N ILE A 215 -0.23 -1.29 -13.20
CA ILE A 215 1.18 -1.65 -13.27
C ILE A 215 1.32 -3.13 -12.93
N CYS A 216 2.12 -3.85 -13.72
CA CYS A 216 2.41 -5.26 -13.49
C CYS A 216 3.87 -5.58 -13.77
N TYR A 217 4.53 -6.19 -12.78
CA TYR A 217 5.93 -6.61 -12.78
C TYR A 217 6.08 -7.88 -11.94
N THR A 218 7.27 -8.45 -11.91
CA THR A 218 7.54 -9.72 -11.25
C THR A 218 8.26 -9.57 -9.91
N LEU A 219 8.18 -10.59 -9.05
CA LEU A 219 8.99 -10.64 -7.83
C LEU A 219 10.49 -10.60 -8.16
N ASP A 220 10.93 -11.27 -9.22
CA ASP A 220 12.35 -11.25 -9.61
C ASP A 220 12.82 -9.84 -9.99
N GLU A 221 12.02 -9.03 -10.67
CA GLU A 221 12.37 -7.63 -10.95
C GLU A 221 12.57 -6.82 -9.66
N VAL A 222 11.85 -7.13 -8.58
CA VAL A 222 12.04 -6.50 -7.26
C VAL A 222 13.33 -7.00 -6.59
N ARG A 223 13.64 -8.28 -6.70
CA ARG A 223 14.89 -8.87 -6.21
C ARG A 223 16.10 -8.25 -6.89
N GLU A 224 16.05 -8.16 -8.21
CA GLU A 224 17.06 -7.52 -9.03
C GLU A 224 17.25 -6.05 -8.64
N ALA A 225 16.16 -5.30 -8.46
CA ALA A 225 16.23 -3.90 -8.02
C ALA A 225 16.90 -3.75 -6.64
N ARG A 226 16.58 -4.62 -5.68
CA ARG A 226 17.24 -4.63 -4.36
C ARG A 226 18.73 -5.00 -4.48
N LEU A 227 19.06 -6.03 -5.25
CA LEU A 227 20.45 -6.48 -5.45
C LEU A 227 21.31 -5.42 -6.14
N ALA A 228 20.73 -4.66 -7.08
CA ALA A 228 21.39 -3.57 -7.75
C ALA A 228 21.51 -2.30 -6.90
N ALA A 229 20.75 -2.18 -5.81
CA ALA A 229 20.77 -1.01 -4.95
C ALA A 229 22.12 -0.89 -4.21
N THR A 230 22.81 0.23 -4.42
CA THR A 230 24.06 0.56 -3.72
C THR A 230 23.83 1.21 -2.35
N LYS A 231 22.56 1.44 -1.99
CA LYS A 231 22.15 2.09 -0.74
C LYS A 231 22.40 1.17 0.46
N LYS A 232 22.79 1.77 1.58
CA LYS A 232 23.07 1.01 2.81
C LYS A 232 21.78 0.50 3.44
N GLY A 233 21.82 -0.75 3.93
CA GLY A 233 20.81 -1.31 4.82
C GLY A 233 19.71 -2.15 4.18
N ALA A 234 19.64 -2.27 2.85
CA ALA A 234 18.63 -3.09 2.17
C ALA A 234 18.90 -4.59 2.34
N VAL A 235 18.12 -5.26 3.20
CA VAL A 235 18.28 -6.70 3.47
C VAL A 235 17.09 -7.54 3.01
N ALA A 236 15.98 -6.91 2.62
CA ALA A 236 14.80 -7.59 2.08
C ALA A 236 14.26 -6.89 0.82
N SER A 237 13.66 -7.68 -0.06
CA SER A 237 12.94 -7.25 -1.25
C SER A 237 11.45 -7.08 -0.96
N PHE A 238 10.94 -7.79 0.04
CA PHE A 238 9.52 -7.86 0.35
C PHE A 238 9.27 -7.74 1.85
N SER A 239 8.26 -6.97 2.22
CA SER A 239 7.76 -6.90 3.59
C SER A 239 6.24 -6.95 3.57
N ARG A 240 5.61 -7.49 4.59
CA ARG A 240 4.20 -7.17 4.84
C ARG A 240 4.08 -5.72 5.30
N PRO A 241 2.99 -5.01 4.99
CA PRO A 241 2.72 -3.72 5.58
C PRO A 241 2.49 -3.81 7.09
N THR A 242 2.95 -2.80 7.81
CA THR A 242 2.69 -2.55 9.22
C THR A 242 2.11 -1.15 9.43
N VAL A 243 1.64 -0.87 10.65
CA VAL A 243 1.21 0.49 11.05
C VAL A 243 2.29 1.57 10.87
N LEU A 244 3.56 1.17 10.74
CA LEU A 244 4.69 2.06 10.59
C LEU A 244 5.12 2.29 9.14
N ASP A 245 4.40 1.76 8.14
CA ASP A 245 4.79 1.88 6.72
C ASP A 245 3.93 2.86 5.92
N THR A 246 2.83 3.37 6.50
CA THR A 246 1.95 4.35 5.86
C THR A 246 1.27 5.27 6.88
N GLU A 247 0.59 6.31 6.40
CA GLU A 247 -0.16 7.25 7.24
C GLU A 247 -1.24 6.50 8.04
N MET A 248 -1.59 7.05 9.21
CA MET A 248 -2.66 6.49 10.04
C MET A 248 -3.97 6.44 9.25
N SER A 249 -4.54 5.24 9.14
CA SER A 249 -5.73 4.99 8.34
C SER A 249 -6.71 4.10 9.09
N ALA A 250 -7.99 4.48 9.10
CA ALA A 250 -9.06 3.66 9.64
C ALA A 250 -9.33 2.40 8.81
N ALA A 251 -8.97 2.43 7.52
CA ALA A 251 -9.16 1.33 6.59
C ALA A 251 -8.01 0.31 6.59
N PHE A 252 -6.85 0.69 7.11
CA PHE A 252 -5.78 -0.27 7.38
C PHE A 252 -6.19 -1.17 8.54
N VAL A 253 -5.96 -2.48 8.43
CA VAL A 253 -6.07 -3.45 9.52
C VAL A 253 -4.79 -4.29 9.49
N PRO A 254 -3.99 -4.35 10.57
CA PRO A 254 -2.82 -5.22 10.58
C PRO A 254 -3.25 -6.68 10.43
N ALA A 255 -2.38 -7.51 9.86
CA ALA A 255 -2.61 -8.95 9.81
C ALA A 255 -2.04 -9.64 11.07
N PRO A 256 -2.63 -10.75 11.55
CA PRO A 256 -2.04 -11.54 12.61
C PRO A 256 -0.65 -12.04 12.20
N LEU A 257 0.31 -12.06 13.13
CA LEU A 257 1.61 -12.65 12.84
C LEU A 257 1.54 -14.17 12.98
N LEU A 258 1.50 -14.87 11.86
CA LEU A 258 1.45 -16.33 11.82
C LEU A 258 2.84 -16.97 12.05
N VAL A 259 2.84 -18.15 12.67
CA VAL A 259 4.06 -18.94 12.90
C VAL A 259 4.74 -19.24 11.55
N GLY A 260 6.02 -18.89 11.43
CA GLY A 260 6.78 -19.07 10.19
C GLY A 260 6.88 -17.81 9.31
N GLY A 261 6.25 -16.69 9.71
CA GLY A 261 6.42 -15.41 9.02
C GLY A 261 5.74 -15.32 7.65
N GLU A 262 4.82 -16.25 7.34
CA GLU A 262 4.17 -16.37 6.03
C GLU A 262 2.91 -15.49 5.89
N SER A 263 2.67 -14.57 6.83
CA SER A 263 1.50 -13.68 6.74
C SER A 263 1.81 -12.46 5.87
N TYR A 264 1.02 -12.28 4.83
CA TYR A 264 0.92 -11.01 4.11
C TYR A 264 0.10 -10.00 4.92
N GLY A 265 0.05 -8.74 4.48
CA GLY A 265 -1.01 -7.82 4.90
C GLY A 265 -2.35 -8.25 4.30
N TYR A 266 -3.45 -7.86 4.93
CA TYR A 266 -4.79 -8.06 4.40
C TYR A 266 -5.51 -6.74 4.32
N THR A 267 -6.03 -6.44 3.14
CA THR A 267 -6.70 -5.18 2.86
C THR A 267 -8.18 -5.27 3.25
N LEU A 268 -8.72 -4.16 3.76
CA LEU A 268 -10.15 -4.02 3.98
C LEU A 268 -10.86 -3.91 2.62
N ASP A 269 -11.75 -4.87 2.32
CA ASP A 269 -12.54 -4.83 1.09
C ASP A 269 -13.62 -3.74 1.18
N LEU A 270 -13.49 -2.73 0.32
CA LEU A 270 -14.43 -1.59 0.28
C LEU A 270 -15.72 -1.89 -0.46
N ALA A 271 -15.80 -2.99 -1.22
CA ALA A 271 -16.97 -3.32 -2.02
C ALA A 271 -18.21 -3.64 -1.14
N ASN A 272 -18.00 -3.89 0.15
CA ASN A 272 -19.06 -4.19 1.13
C ASN A 272 -19.96 -5.36 0.72
N THR A 273 -19.42 -6.32 -0.02
CA THR A 273 -20.15 -7.47 -0.61
C THR A 273 -20.38 -8.62 0.38
N GLY A 274 -20.09 -8.42 1.66
CA GLY A 274 -20.16 -9.45 2.70
C GLY A 274 -18.79 -10.00 3.06
N LEU A 275 -18.75 -11.28 3.43
CA LEU A 275 -17.53 -11.99 3.83
C LEU A 275 -16.83 -12.55 2.58
N PRO A 276 -15.60 -12.11 2.25
CA PRO A 276 -14.88 -12.69 1.13
C PRO A 276 -14.46 -14.12 1.45
N SER A 277 -14.50 -15.04 0.48
CA SER A 277 -14.07 -16.43 0.67
C SER A 277 -12.56 -16.58 0.93
N ALA A 278 -11.78 -15.53 0.66
CA ALA A 278 -10.36 -15.43 0.92
C ALA A 278 -9.95 -13.95 1.07
N PHE A 279 -8.95 -13.68 1.89
CA PHE A 279 -8.37 -12.34 1.97
C PHE A 279 -7.52 -12.02 0.74
N THR A 280 -7.50 -10.76 0.32
CA THR A 280 -6.55 -10.29 -0.68
C THR A 280 -5.23 -10.00 0.02
N PRO A 281 -4.15 -10.75 -0.26
CA PRO A 281 -2.85 -10.46 0.31
C PRO A 281 -2.29 -9.16 -0.29
N GLU A 282 -1.65 -8.39 0.56
CA GLU A 282 -0.90 -7.19 0.19
C GLU A 282 0.52 -7.26 0.75
N LEU A 283 1.48 -6.82 -0.05
CA LEU A 283 2.88 -6.71 0.31
C LEU A 283 3.46 -5.37 -0.08
N LEU A 284 4.51 -4.96 0.63
CA LEU A 284 5.42 -3.91 0.25
C LEU A 284 6.57 -4.51 -0.55
N THR A 285 6.84 -3.96 -1.73
CA THR A 285 8.00 -4.32 -2.54
C THR A 285 9.08 -3.25 -2.48
N PHE A 286 10.34 -3.67 -2.53
CA PHE A 286 11.46 -2.78 -2.72
C PHE A 286 11.22 -1.89 -3.97
N PRO A 287 11.54 -0.59 -3.94
CA PRO A 287 11.25 0.30 -5.04
C PRO A 287 11.93 -0.15 -6.35
N ILE A 288 11.17 -0.16 -7.45
CA ILE A 288 11.69 -0.37 -8.80
C ILE A 288 11.48 0.89 -9.63
N GLU A 289 12.35 1.12 -10.60
CA GLU A 289 12.05 2.07 -11.68
C GLU A 289 11.12 1.39 -12.68
N TYR A 290 10.03 2.07 -13.03
CA TYR A 290 9.10 1.53 -14.01
C TYR A 290 9.72 1.47 -15.39
N GLN A 291 9.30 0.49 -16.17
CA GLN A 291 9.62 0.33 -17.58
C GLN A 291 8.32 0.44 -18.39
N PRO A 292 8.38 0.86 -19.66
CA PRO A 292 7.27 0.80 -20.61
C PRO A 292 6.42 -0.47 -20.53
N LYS A 293 7.09 -1.63 -20.43
CA LYS A 293 6.44 -2.94 -20.38
C LYS A 293 5.59 -3.15 -19.12
N HIS A 294 5.80 -2.39 -18.05
CA HIS A 294 5.05 -2.57 -16.78
C HIS A 294 3.64 -2.00 -16.86
N ILE A 295 3.36 -1.03 -17.74
CA ILE A 295 2.02 -0.45 -17.90
C ILE A 295 1.15 -1.41 -18.71
N LYS A 296 0.10 -1.97 -18.10
CA LYS A 296 -0.75 -2.99 -18.74
C LYS A 296 -2.11 -2.49 -19.20
N ALA A 297 -2.66 -1.48 -18.53
CA ALA A 297 -3.95 -0.87 -18.84
C ALA A 297 -4.03 0.55 -18.25
N LEU A 298 -4.93 1.35 -18.83
CA LEU A 298 -5.27 2.69 -18.37
C LEU A 298 -6.77 2.75 -18.12
N GLY A 299 -7.19 3.45 -17.08
CA GLY A 299 -8.57 3.44 -16.63
C GLY A 299 -8.93 4.65 -15.80
N PHE A 300 -10.20 4.76 -15.47
CA PHE A 300 -10.69 5.78 -14.54
C PHE A 300 -11.33 5.11 -13.33
N ILE A 301 -11.04 5.65 -12.15
CA ILE A 301 -11.92 5.50 -10.99
C ILE A 301 -12.89 6.66 -11.04
N SER A 302 -14.15 6.40 -11.41
CA SER A 302 -15.14 7.43 -11.71
C SER A 302 -16.27 7.53 -10.69
N ARG A 303 -16.37 6.57 -9.77
CA ARG A 303 -17.35 6.56 -8.68
C ARG A 303 -16.67 6.41 -7.33
N ALA A 304 -17.33 6.81 -6.25
CA ALA A 304 -16.87 6.52 -4.89
C ALA A 304 -16.92 5.01 -4.57
N HIS A 305 -16.24 4.58 -3.51
CA HIS A 305 -16.39 3.22 -2.98
C HIS A 305 -17.66 3.11 -2.10
N PRO A 306 -18.23 1.92 -1.89
CA PRO A 306 -19.46 1.76 -1.10
C PRO A 306 -19.40 2.25 0.36
N LEU A 307 -18.26 2.15 1.04
CA LEU A 307 -18.11 2.53 2.45
C LEU A 307 -18.00 4.06 2.67
N GLN A 308 -19.10 4.80 2.51
CA GLN A 308 -19.09 6.28 2.57
C GLN A 308 -19.35 6.89 3.95
N THR A 309 -19.61 6.09 4.98
CA THR A 309 -19.88 6.58 6.34
C THR A 309 -18.97 5.91 7.36
N ASP A 310 -18.69 6.61 8.45
CA ASP A 310 -17.92 6.09 9.58
C ASP A 310 -18.49 4.76 10.10
N ALA A 311 -19.82 4.67 10.25
CA ALA A 311 -20.48 3.43 10.66
C ALA A 311 -20.24 2.28 9.67
N ALA A 312 -20.32 2.53 8.36
CA ALA A 312 -20.06 1.51 7.36
C ALA A 312 -18.60 1.03 7.37
N VAL A 313 -17.64 1.95 7.57
CA VAL A 313 -16.22 1.61 7.72
C VAL A 313 -15.99 0.77 8.97
N LEU A 314 -16.58 1.17 10.10
CA LEU A 314 -16.48 0.44 11.37
C LEU A 314 -17.05 -0.98 11.24
N ASP A 315 -18.24 -1.12 10.66
CA ASP A 315 -18.89 -2.42 10.46
C ASP A 315 -18.05 -3.33 9.55
N ALA A 316 -17.54 -2.79 8.44
CA ALA A 316 -16.67 -3.55 7.54
C ALA A 316 -15.37 -3.99 8.22
N ARG A 317 -14.77 -3.10 9.02
CA ARG A 317 -13.56 -3.38 9.79
C ARG A 317 -13.80 -4.45 10.84
N ASN A 318 -14.89 -4.35 11.61
CA ASN A 318 -15.23 -5.35 12.63
C ASN A 318 -15.47 -6.72 12.00
N ARG A 319 -16.17 -6.80 10.86
CA ARG A 319 -16.30 -8.05 10.10
C ARG A 319 -14.94 -8.58 9.65
N HIS A 320 -14.05 -7.71 9.14
CA HIS A 320 -12.71 -8.12 8.73
C HIS A 320 -11.89 -8.70 9.91
N VAL A 321 -11.94 -8.07 11.09
CA VAL A 321 -11.27 -8.57 12.31
C VAL A 321 -11.85 -9.91 12.75
N GLN A 322 -13.17 -10.07 12.76
CA GLN A 322 -13.84 -11.35 13.04
C GLN A 322 -13.35 -12.48 12.15
N GLU A 323 -13.18 -12.20 10.85
CA GLU A 323 -12.66 -13.20 9.91
C GLU A 323 -11.18 -13.53 10.18
N LEU A 324 -10.36 -12.53 10.51
CA LEU A 324 -8.97 -12.77 10.91
C LEU A 324 -8.89 -13.61 12.19
N GLN A 325 -9.83 -13.42 13.13
CA GLN A 325 -9.95 -14.25 14.34
C GLN A 325 -10.35 -15.71 14.01
N GLY A 326 -11.06 -15.93 12.90
CA GLY A 326 -11.40 -17.26 12.39
C GLY A 326 -10.20 -18.03 11.82
N LEU A 327 -9.08 -17.37 11.51
CA LEU A 327 -7.88 -18.04 11.01
C LEU A 327 -7.27 -18.98 12.09
N PRO A 328 -6.69 -20.13 11.70
CA PRO A 328 -6.08 -21.07 12.63
C PRO A 328 -5.04 -20.40 13.55
N GLY A 329 -5.32 -20.40 14.86
CA GLY A 329 -4.43 -19.83 15.87
C GLY A 329 -4.58 -18.32 16.11
N CYS A 330 -5.55 -17.67 15.47
CA CYS A 330 -5.77 -16.22 15.52
C CYS A 330 -6.98 -15.78 16.36
N GLY A 331 -7.64 -16.68 17.10
CA GLY A 331 -8.89 -16.36 17.83
C GLY A 331 -8.82 -15.22 18.86
N GLY A 332 -7.62 -14.78 19.25
CA GLY A 332 -7.41 -13.60 20.11
C GLY A 332 -6.81 -12.38 19.37
N PHE A 333 -6.83 -12.37 18.04
CA PHE A 333 -6.29 -11.28 17.24
C PHE A 333 -7.26 -10.08 17.24
N GLY A 334 -6.77 -8.92 17.70
CA GLY A 334 -7.55 -7.68 17.76
C GLY A 334 -8.83 -7.78 18.60
N GLU A 335 -9.56 -6.68 18.68
CA GLU A 335 -10.89 -6.64 19.29
C GLU A 335 -11.93 -6.06 18.34
N ILE A 336 -13.19 -6.43 18.57
CA ILE A 336 -14.33 -5.80 17.91
C ILE A 336 -14.65 -4.50 18.65
N LEU A 337 -14.68 -3.41 17.90
CA LEU A 337 -14.92 -2.08 18.43
C LEU A 337 -16.44 -1.85 18.57
N PRO A 338 -16.98 -1.63 19.78
CA PRO A 338 -18.43 -1.51 20.02
C PRO A 338 -19.08 -0.26 19.46
#